data_AF-A0AAU2YYC4-F1
#
_entry.id   AF-A0AAU2YYC4-F1
#
_cell.length_a   1.000
_cell.length_b   1.000
_cell.length_c   1.000
_cell.angle_alpha   90.00
_cell.angle_beta   90.00
_cell.angle_gamma   90.00
#
_symmetry.space_group_name_H-M   'P 1'
#
loop_
_entity.id
_entity.type
_entity.pdbx_description
1 polymer ?
#
loop_
_entity_poly.entity_id
_entity_poly.type
_entity_poly.pdbx_seq_one_letter_code
_entity_poly.pdbx_strand_id
1 'polypeptide(L)'
;MSRRRISALMAAVVIGTAAPVLLPAASASAAACSSYPSWVAGKAYVTGNIVRYTDGKAYIAEHDNPGYDPTISTWFWEPYACDGSSTPVGNFPVTEAQFNQMFPSRNSFYSYSGLTAALSAYPGFANTGSDTVKKQEAAAFLANVNHETGGLVYIVEQNTANYPHYCDWSQSYGCPAGQAAYYGRGPIQLSWNFNYKAAGDALGIDLLNNPWLVQNDAAVAWKTGLWYWNTQNGPGTMTPHNAMVNGAGFGQTIRSINGSLECDGKNPAQVQSRVDAYNRFTSILGVTPGANLYC
;
A
#
# COMPACT_ATOMS: atom_id res chain seq x y z
N MET A 1 57.43 44.59 50.75
CA MET A 1 56.36 44.72 51.76
C MET A 1 55.70 46.07 51.49
N SER A 2 54.42 46.25 51.16
CA SER A 2 53.18 45.64 51.64
C SER A 2 52.12 45.63 50.52
N ARG A 3 51.10 44.78 50.66
CA ARG A 3 50.17 44.32 49.64
C ARG A 3 49.04 45.32 49.34
N ARG A 4 48.65 45.33 48.05
CA ARG A 4 47.41 45.91 47.48
C ARG A 4 46.15 45.53 48.25
N ARG A 5 45.19 46.47 48.35
CA ARG A 5 43.75 46.17 48.32
C ARG A 5 42.99 47.23 47.53
N ILE A 6 42.34 46.78 46.47
CA ILE A 6 41.35 47.48 45.65
C ILE A 6 39.99 47.10 46.24
N SER A 7 39.06 48.04 46.36
CA SER A 7 37.64 47.73 46.59
C SER A 7 36.79 48.71 45.80
N ALA A 8 36.04 48.15 44.85
CA ALA A 8 35.19 48.84 43.90
C ALA A 8 33.79 49.10 44.48
N LEU A 9 33.22 50.27 44.17
CA LEU A 9 31.81 50.55 44.35
C LEU A 9 30.99 49.81 43.28
N MET A 10 29.99 49.04 43.70
CA MET A 10 28.94 48.53 42.81
C MET A 10 27.76 49.51 42.78
N ALA A 11 27.46 50.05 41.61
CA ALA A 11 26.18 50.69 41.30
C ALA A 11 25.25 49.63 40.67
N ALA A 12 24.10 49.39 41.29
CA ALA A 12 23.08 48.50 40.76
C ALA A 12 22.19 49.26 39.75
N VAL A 13 22.26 48.87 38.48
CA VAL A 13 21.31 49.29 37.43
C VAL A 13 20.30 48.16 37.28
N VAL A 14 19.02 48.44 37.55
CA VAL A 14 17.90 47.53 37.28
C VAL A 14 17.46 47.76 35.84
N ILE A 15 17.75 46.81 34.95
CA ILE A 15 17.20 46.76 33.60
C ILE A 15 16.09 45.70 33.59
N GLY A 16 14.84 46.16 33.45
CA GLY A 16 13.70 45.27 33.25
C GLY A 16 13.76 44.67 31.84
N THR A 17 13.91 43.35 31.76
CA THR A 17 13.78 42.60 30.50
C THR A 17 12.35 42.07 30.39
N ALA A 18 11.59 42.60 29.43
CA ALA A 18 10.36 41.97 28.98
C ALA A 18 10.75 40.75 28.12
N ALA A 19 10.49 39.55 28.61
CA ALA A 19 10.64 38.33 27.83
C ALA A 19 9.48 38.23 26.81
N PRO A 20 9.75 38.03 25.51
CA PRO A 20 8.70 37.78 24.55
C PRO A 20 8.16 36.37 24.78
N VAL A 21 6.85 36.25 25.01
CA VAL A 21 6.16 34.96 25.01
C VAL A 21 6.15 34.46 23.56
N LEU A 22 7.00 33.48 23.26
CA LEU A 22 6.94 32.73 22.00
C LEU A 22 5.70 31.83 22.06
N LEU A 23 4.63 32.23 21.38
CA LEU A 23 3.54 31.34 21.02
C LEU A 23 4.09 30.27 20.05
N PRO A 24 3.66 29.00 20.14
CA PRO A 24 4.07 27.99 19.16
C PRO A 24 3.56 28.42 17.79
N ALA A 25 4.47 28.52 16.80
CA ALA A 25 4.05 28.69 15.42
C ALA A 25 3.21 27.47 15.03
N ALA A 26 1.93 27.68 14.72
CA ALA A 26 1.15 26.66 14.05
C ALA A 26 1.90 26.30 12.76
N SER A 27 2.17 25.01 12.55
CA SER A 27 2.84 24.54 11.35
C SER A 27 2.04 24.99 10.12
N ALA A 28 2.72 25.48 9.08
CA ALA A 28 2.09 26.00 7.86
C ALA A 28 1.08 24.99 7.24
N SER A 29 1.33 23.70 7.42
CA SER A 29 0.44 22.60 7.03
C SER A 29 -0.89 22.59 7.83
N ALA A 30 -0.86 22.85 9.14
CA ALA A 30 -2.08 22.92 9.97
C ALA A 30 -2.96 24.13 9.61
N ALA A 31 -2.31 25.27 9.30
CA ALA A 31 -3.02 26.45 8.81
C ALA A 31 -3.72 26.18 7.47
N ALA A 32 -3.08 25.43 6.58
CA ALA A 32 -3.66 25.12 5.29
C ALA A 32 -4.82 24.09 5.39
N CYS A 33 -4.79 23.14 6.34
CA CYS A 33 -5.92 22.23 6.59
C CYS A 33 -7.15 22.95 7.16
N SER A 34 -6.92 24.04 7.89
CA SER A 34 -8.01 24.83 8.47
C SER A 34 -8.85 25.59 7.44
N SER A 35 -8.38 25.67 6.19
CA SER A 35 -9.10 26.32 5.09
C SER A 35 -10.26 25.49 4.53
N TYR A 36 -10.27 24.16 4.76
CA TYR A 36 -11.31 23.27 4.26
C TYR A 36 -12.55 23.23 5.17
N PRO A 37 -13.76 23.10 4.61
CA PRO A 37 -14.98 23.00 5.40
C PRO A 37 -14.96 21.75 6.29
N SER A 38 -15.50 21.84 7.51
CA SER A 38 -15.61 20.66 8.37
C SER A 38 -16.63 19.67 7.79
N TRP A 39 -16.34 18.37 7.91
CA TRP A 39 -17.27 17.31 7.54
C TRP A 39 -18.54 17.37 8.39
N VAL A 40 -19.67 17.00 7.78
CA VAL A 40 -21.02 17.03 8.37
C VAL A 40 -21.67 15.67 8.11
N ALA A 41 -22.07 14.99 9.18
CA ALA A 41 -22.74 13.70 9.10
C ALA A 41 -24.02 13.76 8.26
N GLY A 42 -24.18 12.81 7.33
CA GLY A 42 -25.37 12.69 6.49
C GLY A 42 -25.50 13.76 5.39
N LYS A 43 -24.52 14.66 5.24
CA LYS A 43 -24.46 15.59 4.10
C LYS A 43 -23.88 14.87 2.89
N ALA A 44 -24.52 14.99 1.73
CA ALA A 44 -23.95 14.48 0.49
C ALA A 44 -22.73 15.31 0.04
N TYR A 45 -21.69 14.62 -0.44
CA TYR A 45 -20.47 15.17 -1.01
C TYR A 45 -20.24 14.57 -2.39
N VAL A 46 -19.90 15.41 -3.37
CA VAL A 46 -19.55 14.92 -4.71
C VAL A 46 -18.06 14.63 -4.79
N THR A 47 -17.68 13.76 -5.73
CA THR A 47 -16.28 13.45 -6.02
C THR A 47 -15.42 14.73 -6.12
N GLY A 48 -14.27 14.74 -5.45
CA GLY A 48 -13.34 15.87 -5.38
C GLY A 48 -13.61 16.88 -4.25
N ASN A 49 -14.71 16.75 -3.50
CA ASN A 49 -14.94 17.58 -2.32
C ASN A 49 -13.89 17.28 -1.24
N ILE A 50 -13.28 18.33 -0.67
CA ILE A 50 -12.31 18.20 0.43
C ILE A 50 -12.96 18.71 1.73
N VAL A 51 -12.86 17.91 2.79
CA VAL A 51 -13.39 18.23 4.11
C VAL A 51 -12.35 18.02 5.19
N ARG A 52 -12.42 18.81 6.26
CA ARG A 52 -11.68 18.57 7.50
C ARG A 52 -12.50 17.67 8.42
N TYR A 53 -11.91 16.60 8.92
CA TYR A 53 -12.58 15.66 9.82
C TYR A 53 -12.21 15.92 11.29
N THR A 54 -12.91 15.27 12.22
CA THR A 54 -12.80 15.51 13.68
C THR A 54 -11.46 15.08 14.26
N ASP A 55 -10.70 14.23 13.55
CA ASP A 55 -9.34 13.82 13.89
C ASP A 55 -8.26 14.87 13.53
N GLY A 56 -8.69 16.01 12.96
CA GLY A 56 -7.82 17.12 12.60
C GLY A 56 -7.18 17.01 11.21
N LYS A 57 -7.48 15.97 10.44
CA LYS A 57 -6.98 15.78 9.07
C LYS A 57 -7.98 16.28 8.03
N ALA A 58 -7.54 16.39 6.78
CA ALA A 58 -8.41 16.61 5.64
C ALA A 58 -8.59 15.31 4.84
N TYR A 59 -9.72 15.21 4.17
CA TYR A 59 -10.10 14.07 3.34
C TYR A 59 -10.74 14.56 2.05
N ILE A 60 -10.44 13.90 0.93
CA ILE A 60 -11.05 14.15 -0.37
C ILE A 60 -12.03 13.03 -0.73
N ALA A 61 -13.20 13.38 -1.26
CA ALA A 61 -14.18 12.41 -1.71
C ALA A 61 -13.72 11.74 -3.02
N GLU A 62 -13.50 10.43 -3.03
CA GLU A 62 -13.13 9.69 -4.25
C GLU A 62 -14.35 9.34 -5.12
N HIS A 63 -15.52 9.28 -4.49
CA HIS A 63 -16.79 8.99 -5.12
C HIS A 63 -17.89 9.85 -4.51
N ASP A 64 -19.03 9.95 -5.19
CA ASP A 64 -20.22 10.60 -4.65
C ASP A 64 -20.66 9.90 -3.36
N ASN A 65 -20.57 10.64 -2.25
CA ASN A 65 -20.76 10.13 -0.91
C ASN A 65 -22.05 10.69 -0.31
N PRO A 66 -23.01 9.86 0.11
CA PRO A 66 -24.26 10.31 0.74
C PRO A 66 -24.10 10.83 2.18
N GLY A 67 -22.87 11.02 2.67
CA GLY A 67 -22.56 11.54 4.01
C GLY A 67 -22.02 10.51 4.98
N TYR A 68 -21.43 9.43 4.47
CA TYR A 68 -20.65 8.47 5.24
C TYR A 68 -19.36 9.09 5.79
N ASP A 69 -18.87 8.48 6.86
CA ASP A 69 -17.76 8.96 7.66
C ASP A 69 -16.38 8.73 6.99
N PRO A 70 -15.52 9.76 6.91
CA PRO A 70 -14.14 9.69 6.40
C PRO A 70 -13.23 8.61 6.98
N THR A 71 -13.50 8.15 8.18
CA THR A 71 -12.66 7.13 8.85
C THR A 71 -13.24 5.72 8.79
N ILE A 72 -14.52 5.59 8.43
CA ILE A 72 -15.21 4.29 8.36
C ILE A 72 -15.16 3.73 6.95
N SER A 73 -15.26 4.58 5.92
CA SER A 73 -15.33 4.13 4.53
C SER A 73 -14.27 4.80 3.66
N THR A 74 -13.17 4.08 3.46
CA THR A 74 -12.10 4.46 2.52
C THR A 74 -12.52 4.31 1.05
N TRP A 75 -13.71 3.76 0.79
CA TRP A 75 -14.31 3.80 -0.55
C TRP A 75 -14.71 5.22 -0.92
N PHE A 76 -15.31 5.97 0.01
CA PHE A 76 -15.76 7.32 -0.31
C PHE A 76 -14.71 8.39 -0.03
N TRP A 77 -13.75 8.15 0.86
CA TRP A 77 -12.82 9.16 1.35
C TRP A 77 -11.37 8.72 1.33
N GLU A 78 -10.50 9.60 0.87
CA GLU A 78 -9.03 9.47 0.94
C GLU A 78 -8.44 10.57 1.83
N PRO A 79 -7.42 10.31 2.66
CA PRO A 79 -6.67 11.37 3.33
C PRO A 79 -6.06 12.37 2.34
N TYR A 80 -6.22 13.65 2.62
CA TYR A 80 -5.72 14.75 1.80
C TYR A 80 -4.73 15.59 2.61
N ALA A 81 -3.54 15.88 2.08
CA ALA A 81 -2.68 16.86 2.74
C ALA A 81 -2.91 18.25 2.22
N CYS A 82 -2.78 19.17 3.15
CA CYS A 82 -3.32 20.49 2.99
C CYS A 82 -2.31 21.49 2.43
N ASP A 83 -1.16 21.06 1.94
CA ASP A 83 -0.10 21.95 1.45
C ASP A 83 -0.26 22.38 -0.02
N GLY A 84 -1.38 22.05 -0.66
CA GLY A 84 -1.64 22.40 -2.06
C GLY A 84 -0.90 21.51 -3.07
N SER A 85 -0.19 20.47 -2.61
CA SER A 85 0.13 19.35 -3.49
C SER A 85 -1.15 18.59 -3.82
N SER A 86 -1.37 18.25 -5.09
CA SER A 86 -2.36 17.23 -5.45
C SER A 86 -1.97 15.96 -4.69
N THR A 87 -2.74 15.62 -3.64
CA THR A 87 -2.61 14.42 -2.78
C THR A 87 -1.17 13.97 -2.52
N PRO A 88 -0.62 14.05 -1.30
CA PRO A 88 0.47 13.15 -0.99
C PRO A 88 -0.12 11.75 -0.91
N VAL A 89 -0.04 11.03 -2.01
CA VAL A 89 0.52 9.68 -1.95
C VAL A 89 1.99 9.88 -1.55
N GLY A 90 2.21 10.24 -0.29
CA GLY A 90 3.52 10.63 0.22
C GLY A 90 4.37 9.38 0.36
N ASN A 91 4.95 8.93 -0.76
CA ASN A 91 6.06 7.99 -0.95
C ASN A 91 5.82 6.87 -1.98
N PHE A 92 4.64 6.74 -2.62
CA PHE A 92 4.51 5.71 -3.67
C PHE A 92 5.27 6.15 -4.93
N PRO A 93 6.26 5.37 -5.41
CA PRO A 93 7.14 5.83 -6.48
C PRO A 93 6.56 5.60 -7.90
N VAL A 94 5.30 5.17 -8.00
CA VAL A 94 4.58 4.96 -9.26
C VAL A 94 3.44 5.95 -9.34
N THR A 95 3.46 6.81 -10.35
CA THR A 95 2.36 7.75 -10.62
C THR A 95 1.16 7.04 -11.26
N GLU A 96 -0.02 7.66 -11.21
CA GLU A 96 -1.21 7.12 -11.89
C GLU A 96 -0.99 6.97 -13.41
N ALA A 97 -0.30 7.92 -14.04
CA ALA A 97 0.03 7.84 -15.47
C ALA A 97 0.92 6.60 -15.78
N GLN A 98 1.90 6.31 -14.92
CA GLN A 98 2.73 5.11 -15.06
C GLN A 98 1.93 3.84 -14.79
N PHE A 99 1.06 3.83 -13.79
CA PHE A 99 0.14 2.70 -13.54
C PHE A 99 -0.77 2.42 -14.75
N ASN A 100 -1.33 3.47 -15.36
CA ASN A 100 -2.13 3.36 -16.59
C ASN A 100 -1.29 2.83 -17.77
N GLN A 101 -0.02 3.23 -17.89
CA GLN A 101 0.89 2.71 -18.90
C GLN A 101 1.26 1.24 -18.67
N MET A 102 1.39 0.82 -17.41
CA MET A 102 1.65 -0.57 -17.05
C MET A 102 0.47 -1.48 -17.40
N PHE A 103 -0.75 -1.00 -17.15
CA PHE A 103 -2.01 -1.76 -17.26
C PHE A 103 -3.06 -1.09 -18.16
N PRO A 104 -2.82 -1.02 -19.48
CA PRO A 104 -3.70 -0.31 -20.41
C PRO A 104 -5.06 -0.98 -20.64
N SER A 105 -5.16 -2.29 -20.39
CA SER A 105 -6.37 -3.10 -20.63
C SER A 105 -7.04 -3.57 -19.34
N ARG A 106 -6.68 -2.99 -18.18
CA ARG A 106 -7.19 -3.47 -16.89
C ARG A 106 -8.70 -3.38 -16.79
N ASN A 107 -9.27 -4.28 -16.01
CA ASN A 107 -10.62 -4.13 -15.50
C ASN A 107 -10.72 -2.88 -14.62
N SER A 108 -11.81 -2.10 -14.77
CA SER A 108 -12.02 -0.87 -14.00
C SER A 108 -12.11 -1.08 -12.49
N PHE A 109 -12.35 -2.32 -12.04
CA PHE A 109 -12.23 -2.72 -10.64
C PHE A 109 -10.86 -2.37 -10.03
N TYR A 110 -9.78 -2.54 -10.79
CA TYR A 110 -8.44 -2.24 -10.31
C TYR A 110 -8.12 -0.75 -10.52
N SER A 111 -8.61 0.10 -9.62
CA SER A 111 -8.29 1.53 -9.62
C SER A 111 -6.90 1.79 -9.03
N TYR A 112 -6.28 2.90 -9.48
CA TYR A 112 -5.05 3.40 -8.87
C TYR A 112 -5.32 3.88 -7.44
N SER A 113 -6.46 4.54 -7.19
CA SER A 113 -6.85 4.97 -5.84
C SER A 113 -7.02 3.80 -4.87
N GLY A 114 -7.57 2.67 -5.33
CA GLY A 114 -7.67 1.45 -4.54
C GLY A 114 -6.29 0.91 -4.13
N LEU A 115 -5.29 1.02 -5.01
CA LEU A 115 -3.91 0.63 -4.69
C LEU A 115 -3.32 1.60 -3.67
N THR A 116 -3.44 2.92 -3.88
CA THR A 116 -2.85 3.92 -2.99
C THR A 116 -3.48 3.90 -1.60
N ALA A 117 -4.80 3.72 -1.50
CA ALA A 117 -5.50 3.55 -0.24
C ALA A 117 -5.02 2.31 0.55
N ALA A 118 -4.62 1.25 -0.15
CA ALA A 118 -4.12 0.02 0.46
C ALA A 118 -2.70 0.15 1.03
N LEU A 119 -1.87 1.09 0.55
CA LEU A 119 -0.46 1.24 0.95
C LEU A 119 -0.29 1.48 2.46
N SER A 120 -1.26 2.14 3.09
CA SER A 120 -1.25 2.41 4.53
C SER A 120 -1.22 1.14 5.39
N ALA A 121 -1.67 0.00 4.86
CA ALA A 121 -1.61 -1.29 5.57
C ALA A 121 -0.17 -1.82 5.70
N TYR A 122 0.75 -1.40 4.82
CA TYR A 122 2.14 -1.85 4.78
C TYR A 122 3.09 -0.67 4.51
N PRO A 123 3.36 0.20 5.50
CA PRO A 123 4.08 1.46 5.30
C PRO A 123 5.55 1.31 4.86
N GLY A 124 6.13 0.11 4.97
CA GLY A 124 7.48 -0.21 4.46
C GLY A 124 7.52 -0.55 2.97
N PHE A 125 6.41 -0.97 2.38
CA PHE A 125 6.31 -1.35 0.97
C PHE A 125 6.59 -0.16 0.06
N ALA A 126 7.50 -0.33 -0.89
CA ALA A 126 7.95 0.70 -1.83
C ALA A 126 8.40 2.00 -1.15
N ASN A 127 8.79 1.91 0.13
CA ASN A 127 9.22 3.04 0.95
C ASN A 127 10.47 2.72 1.79
N THR A 128 11.09 1.57 1.55
CA THR A 128 12.32 1.13 2.23
C THR A 128 13.51 1.16 1.26
N GLY A 129 14.66 1.65 1.73
CA GLY A 129 15.88 1.75 0.92
C GLY A 129 15.95 3.01 0.04
N SER A 130 16.82 2.98 -0.98
CA SER A 130 16.98 4.09 -1.93
C SER A 130 15.79 4.21 -2.88
N ASP A 131 15.63 5.36 -3.54
CA ASP A 131 14.57 5.55 -4.54
C ASP A 131 14.60 4.51 -5.67
N THR A 132 15.80 4.03 -6.03
CA THR A 132 15.98 2.92 -6.96
C THR A 132 15.34 1.64 -6.42
N VAL A 133 15.62 1.27 -5.17
CA VAL A 133 15.06 0.07 -4.52
C VAL A 133 13.55 0.18 -4.36
N LYS A 134 13.03 1.36 -3.96
CA LYS A 134 11.59 1.63 -3.86
C LYS A 134 10.87 1.39 -5.19
N LYS A 135 11.44 1.92 -6.29
CA LYS A 135 10.90 1.73 -7.65
C LYS A 135 11.03 0.28 -8.12
N GLN A 136 12.14 -0.38 -7.84
CA GLN A 136 12.33 -1.80 -8.16
C GLN A 136 11.30 -2.66 -7.43
N GLU A 137 11.07 -2.43 -6.13
CA GLU A 137 10.06 -3.15 -5.37
C GLU A 137 8.66 -2.93 -5.93
N ALA A 138 8.27 -1.68 -6.20
CA ALA A 138 6.97 -1.37 -6.78
C ALA A 138 6.79 -2.05 -8.15
N ALA A 139 7.81 -2.00 -9.03
CA ALA A 139 7.79 -2.69 -10.31
C ALA A 139 7.72 -4.21 -10.14
N ALA A 140 8.42 -4.79 -9.17
CA ALA A 140 8.42 -6.23 -8.92
C ALA A 140 7.05 -6.74 -8.43
N PHE A 141 6.42 -6.01 -7.53
CA PHE A 141 5.06 -6.30 -7.08
C PHE A 141 4.09 -6.23 -8.26
N LEU A 142 4.06 -5.11 -8.97
CA LEU A 142 3.14 -4.90 -10.09
C LEU A 142 3.39 -5.88 -11.24
N ALA A 143 4.63 -6.29 -11.50
CA ALA A 143 4.96 -7.26 -12.55
C ALA A 143 4.44 -8.67 -12.23
N ASN A 144 4.54 -9.09 -10.96
CA ASN A 144 3.91 -10.35 -10.54
C ASN A 144 2.38 -10.24 -10.60
N VAL A 145 1.80 -9.13 -10.16
CA VAL A 145 0.36 -8.86 -10.30
C VAL A 145 -0.08 -8.92 -11.76
N ASN A 146 0.70 -8.34 -12.68
CA ASN A 146 0.47 -8.42 -14.12
C ASN A 146 0.40 -9.87 -14.59
N HIS A 147 1.30 -10.73 -14.10
CA HIS A 147 1.33 -12.14 -14.47
C HIS A 147 0.12 -12.90 -13.93
N GLU A 148 -0.21 -12.75 -12.64
CA GLU A 148 -1.32 -13.47 -11.99
C GLU A 148 -2.70 -13.15 -12.60
N THR A 149 -2.88 -11.93 -13.09
CA THR A 149 -4.20 -11.40 -13.47
C THR A 149 -4.37 -11.14 -14.98
N GLY A 150 -3.36 -11.50 -15.79
CA GLY A 150 -3.35 -11.18 -17.21
C GLY A 150 -3.35 -9.67 -17.48
N GLY A 151 -2.55 -8.92 -16.71
CA GLY A 151 -2.48 -7.46 -16.81
C GLY A 151 -3.68 -6.75 -16.18
N LEU A 152 -4.15 -7.26 -15.03
CA LEU A 152 -5.33 -6.78 -14.29
C LEU A 152 -6.64 -6.90 -15.08
N VAL A 153 -6.70 -7.74 -16.11
CA VAL A 153 -7.94 -8.04 -16.85
C VAL A 153 -8.89 -8.88 -16.01
N TYR A 154 -8.33 -9.82 -15.24
CA TYR A 154 -9.10 -10.79 -14.46
C TYR A 154 -9.13 -10.44 -12.97
N ILE A 155 -10.34 -10.43 -12.40
CA ILE A 155 -10.57 -10.25 -10.96
C ILE A 155 -10.57 -11.61 -10.25
N VAL A 156 -11.03 -12.65 -10.94
CA VAL A 156 -11.21 -14.00 -10.39
C VAL A 156 -10.52 -15.02 -11.28
N GLU A 157 -10.18 -16.18 -10.72
CA GLU A 157 -9.69 -17.33 -11.47
C GLU A 157 -10.67 -17.73 -12.58
N GLN A 158 -10.15 -18.00 -13.77
CA GLN A 158 -10.99 -18.25 -14.95
C GLN A 158 -11.48 -19.70 -15.06
N ASN A 159 -10.70 -20.67 -14.58
CA ASN A 159 -11.10 -22.07 -14.64
C ASN A 159 -12.02 -22.43 -13.47
N THR A 160 -13.32 -22.22 -13.65
CA THR A 160 -14.32 -22.47 -12.60
C THR A 160 -14.41 -23.92 -12.14
N ALA A 161 -13.94 -24.88 -12.96
CA ALA A 161 -13.87 -26.29 -12.57
C ALA A 161 -12.91 -26.51 -11.39
N ASN A 162 -11.93 -25.62 -11.20
CA ASN A 162 -10.97 -25.72 -10.10
C ASN A 162 -11.52 -25.19 -8.76
N TYR A 163 -12.61 -24.42 -8.77
CA TYR A 163 -13.06 -23.71 -7.57
C TYR A 163 -13.25 -24.60 -6.33
N PRO A 164 -13.78 -25.84 -6.43
CA PRO A 164 -13.92 -26.74 -5.28
C PRO A 164 -12.59 -27.28 -4.71
N HIS A 165 -11.45 -27.06 -5.36
CA HIS A 165 -10.14 -27.57 -4.92
C HIS A 165 -9.57 -26.78 -3.74
N TYR A 166 -9.94 -25.51 -3.60
CA TYR A 166 -9.29 -24.56 -2.67
C TYR A 166 -9.85 -24.60 -1.24
N CYS A 167 -10.42 -25.72 -0.84
CA CYS A 167 -10.92 -25.94 0.51
C CYS A 167 -10.09 -27.04 1.17
N ASP A 168 -9.21 -26.64 2.09
CA ASP A 168 -8.48 -27.56 2.94
C ASP A 168 -9.32 -27.89 4.18
N TRP A 169 -9.95 -29.08 4.15
CA TRP A 169 -10.75 -29.62 5.26
C TRP A 169 -9.92 -30.06 6.47
N SER A 170 -8.58 -30.11 6.37
CA SER A 170 -7.73 -30.38 7.53
C SER A 170 -7.62 -29.19 8.48
N GLN A 171 -8.01 -27.99 8.02
CA GLN A 171 -8.07 -26.79 8.85
C GLN A 171 -9.24 -26.88 9.83
N SER A 172 -8.98 -26.59 11.12
CA SER A 172 -10.00 -26.69 12.18
C SER A 172 -11.20 -25.74 11.99
N TYR A 173 -11.02 -24.65 11.25
CA TYR A 173 -12.07 -23.69 10.90
C TYR A 173 -12.82 -24.04 9.60
N GLY A 174 -12.37 -25.08 8.87
CA GLY A 174 -13.01 -25.55 7.64
C GLY A 174 -13.18 -24.47 6.58
N CYS A 175 -14.32 -24.53 5.88
CA CYS A 175 -14.66 -23.70 4.73
C CYS A 175 -16.06 -23.08 4.88
N PRO A 176 -16.26 -22.16 5.84
CA PRO A 176 -17.59 -21.68 6.21
C PRO A 176 -18.31 -20.92 5.10
N ALA A 177 -17.59 -20.31 4.15
CA ALA A 177 -18.18 -19.68 2.96
C ALA A 177 -18.60 -20.68 1.87
N GLY A 178 -18.29 -21.98 2.06
CA GLY A 178 -18.56 -23.06 1.12
C GLY A 178 -17.28 -23.64 0.48
N GLN A 179 -17.34 -24.91 0.08
CA GLN A 179 -16.19 -25.63 -0.49
C GLN A 179 -15.60 -24.93 -1.74
N ALA A 180 -16.44 -24.34 -2.58
CA ALA A 180 -16.04 -23.68 -3.82
C ALA A 180 -15.89 -22.16 -3.68
N ALA A 181 -15.68 -21.64 -2.46
CA ALA A 181 -15.67 -20.21 -2.20
C ALA A 181 -14.26 -19.57 -2.15
N TYR A 182 -13.18 -20.35 -2.13
CA TYR A 182 -11.81 -19.87 -1.87
C TYR A 182 -10.88 -19.95 -3.10
N TYR A 183 -11.46 -19.87 -4.30
CA TYR A 183 -10.73 -19.74 -5.57
C TYR A 183 -9.95 -18.41 -5.66
N GLY A 184 -9.08 -18.32 -6.65
CA GLY A 184 -8.20 -17.16 -6.85
C GLY A 184 -8.97 -15.85 -7.06
N ARG A 185 -8.65 -14.82 -6.28
CA ARG A 185 -9.19 -13.45 -6.45
C ARG A 185 -8.13 -12.36 -6.28
N GLY A 186 -8.37 -11.24 -6.93
CA GLY A 186 -7.61 -10.01 -6.74
C GLY A 186 -6.18 -10.08 -7.32
N PRO A 187 -5.33 -9.12 -6.96
CA PRO A 187 -4.07 -8.85 -7.67
C PRO A 187 -3.03 -9.97 -7.56
N ILE A 188 -3.10 -10.81 -6.52
CA ILE A 188 -2.22 -11.96 -6.32
C ILE A 188 -2.95 -13.30 -6.48
N GLN A 189 -4.19 -13.29 -6.98
CA GLN A 189 -5.05 -14.47 -7.08
C GLN A 189 -5.12 -15.27 -5.76
N LEU A 190 -5.43 -14.57 -4.66
CA LEU A 190 -5.52 -15.15 -3.31
C LEU A 190 -6.44 -16.39 -3.35
N SER A 191 -5.88 -17.54 -2.96
CA SER A 191 -6.52 -18.86 -3.07
C SER A 191 -6.33 -19.64 -1.78
N TRP A 192 -7.20 -20.61 -1.50
CA TRP A 192 -7.24 -21.45 -0.30
C TRP A 192 -7.81 -20.82 0.97
N ASN A 193 -8.72 -21.52 1.65
CA ASN A 193 -9.35 -21.09 2.90
C ASN A 193 -8.34 -20.63 3.97
N PHE A 194 -7.20 -21.29 4.11
CA PHE A 194 -6.17 -20.90 5.07
C PHE A 194 -5.50 -19.55 4.75
N ASN A 195 -5.33 -19.21 3.47
CA ASN A 195 -4.79 -17.91 3.07
C ASN A 195 -5.83 -16.80 3.26
N TYR A 196 -7.10 -17.07 2.96
CA TYR A 196 -8.19 -16.12 3.27
C TYR A 196 -8.29 -15.86 4.78
N LYS A 197 -8.15 -16.90 5.61
CA LYS A 197 -8.09 -16.74 7.07
C LYS A 197 -6.90 -15.89 7.51
N ALA A 198 -5.69 -16.24 7.06
CA ALA A 198 -4.47 -15.55 7.48
C ALA A 198 -4.42 -14.09 7.00
N ALA A 199 -4.85 -13.82 5.76
CA ALA A 199 -4.97 -12.46 5.24
C ALA A 199 -6.02 -11.67 6.02
N GLY A 200 -7.17 -12.28 6.30
CA GLY A 200 -8.24 -11.65 7.05
C GLY A 200 -7.83 -11.25 8.47
N ASP A 201 -7.16 -12.16 9.19
CA ASP A 201 -6.63 -11.90 10.52
C ASP A 201 -5.64 -10.73 10.54
N ALA A 202 -4.70 -10.71 9.57
CA ALA A 202 -3.68 -9.66 9.48
C ALA A 202 -4.26 -8.29 9.14
N LEU A 203 -5.33 -8.26 8.33
CA LEU A 203 -5.95 -7.02 7.85
C LEU A 203 -7.13 -6.54 8.73
N GLY A 204 -7.59 -7.36 9.68
CA GLY A 204 -8.79 -7.08 10.47
C GLY A 204 -10.08 -7.17 9.67
N ILE A 205 -10.14 -8.04 8.65
CA ILE A 205 -11.26 -8.19 7.73
C ILE A 205 -11.64 -9.67 7.69
N ASP A 206 -12.90 -10.04 7.93
CA ASP A 206 -13.32 -11.45 7.91
C ASP A 206 -13.44 -12.01 6.48
N LEU A 207 -12.29 -12.30 5.88
CA LEU A 207 -12.17 -12.88 4.55
C LEU A 207 -12.46 -14.38 4.52
N LEU A 208 -12.42 -15.08 5.65
CA LEU A 208 -12.77 -16.51 5.71
C LEU A 208 -14.28 -16.70 5.51
N ASN A 209 -15.11 -15.91 6.18
CA ASN A 209 -16.57 -16.00 6.03
C ASN A 209 -17.09 -15.16 4.85
N ASN A 210 -16.36 -14.14 4.42
CA ASN A 210 -16.74 -13.30 3.28
C ASN A 210 -15.60 -13.13 2.25
N PRO A 211 -15.20 -14.22 1.57
CA PRO A 211 -14.10 -14.19 0.60
C PRO A 211 -14.40 -13.33 -0.63
N TRP A 212 -15.68 -13.06 -0.92
CA TRP A 212 -16.09 -12.23 -2.06
C TRP A 212 -15.70 -10.76 -1.92
N LEU A 213 -15.33 -10.28 -0.72
CA LEU A 213 -14.79 -8.92 -0.57
C LEU A 213 -13.57 -8.69 -1.47
N VAL A 214 -12.74 -9.71 -1.69
CA VAL A 214 -11.54 -9.61 -2.53
C VAL A 214 -11.86 -9.37 -4.02
N GLN A 215 -13.08 -9.66 -4.47
CA GLN A 215 -13.53 -9.37 -5.84
C GLN A 215 -14.54 -8.21 -5.95
N ASN A 216 -15.02 -7.70 -4.81
CA ASN A 216 -16.07 -6.68 -4.76
C ASN A 216 -15.57 -5.33 -4.21
N ASP A 217 -14.45 -5.32 -3.49
CA ASP A 217 -13.81 -4.12 -2.96
C ASP A 217 -12.35 -4.04 -3.41
N ALA A 218 -12.03 -3.01 -4.19
CA ALA A 218 -10.70 -2.84 -4.79
C ALA A 218 -9.60 -2.63 -3.74
N ALA A 219 -9.89 -1.88 -2.66
CA ALA A 219 -8.92 -1.63 -1.61
C ALA A 219 -8.65 -2.91 -0.80
N VAL A 220 -9.68 -3.73 -0.55
CA VAL A 220 -9.50 -5.06 0.05
C VAL A 220 -8.65 -5.95 -0.86
N ALA A 221 -8.92 -5.97 -2.17
CA ALA A 221 -8.12 -6.73 -3.13
C ALA A 221 -6.64 -6.32 -3.11
N TRP A 222 -6.35 -5.01 -3.13
CA TRP A 222 -4.97 -4.52 -3.05
C TRP A 222 -4.31 -4.84 -1.71
N LYS A 223 -5.04 -4.72 -0.60
CA LYS A 223 -4.54 -5.10 0.74
C LYS A 223 -4.16 -6.58 0.81
N THR A 224 -4.89 -7.49 0.16
CA THR A 224 -4.51 -8.91 0.14
C THR A 224 -3.25 -9.16 -0.70
N GLY A 225 -3.09 -8.45 -1.82
CA GLY A 225 -1.85 -8.47 -2.60
C GLY A 225 -0.65 -7.99 -1.79
N LEU A 226 -0.78 -6.85 -1.10
CA LEU A 226 0.27 -6.30 -0.24
C LEU A 226 0.54 -7.20 0.97
N TRP A 227 -0.49 -7.80 1.56
CA TRP A 227 -0.32 -8.78 2.63
C TRP A 227 0.57 -9.93 2.20
N TYR A 228 0.30 -10.52 1.04
CA TYR A 228 1.13 -11.62 0.54
C TYR A 228 2.58 -11.16 0.35
N TRP A 229 2.76 -10.05 -0.38
CA TRP A 229 4.07 -9.49 -0.71
C TRP A 229 4.96 -9.20 0.51
N ASN A 230 4.36 -8.68 1.58
CA ASN A 230 5.11 -8.20 2.74
C ASN A 230 5.27 -9.25 3.85
N THR A 231 4.45 -10.32 3.85
CA THR A 231 4.38 -11.25 5.00
C THR A 231 4.58 -12.71 4.64
N GLN A 232 4.39 -13.13 3.38
CA GLN A 232 4.38 -14.53 3.01
C GLN A 232 5.67 -14.94 2.29
N ASN A 233 6.24 -16.08 2.71
CA ASN A 233 7.36 -16.70 1.99
C ASN A 233 6.88 -17.62 0.86
N GLY A 234 5.62 -18.07 0.89
CA GLY A 234 5.09 -19.08 -0.02
C GLY A 234 6.01 -20.30 -0.13
N PRO A 235 6.29 -20.82 -1.34
CA PRO A 235 7.25 -21.90 -1.54
C PRO A 235 8.73 -21.44 -1.55
N GLY A 236 9.00 -20.16 -1.29
CA GLY A 236 10.34 -19.59 -1.15
C GLY A 236 10.83 -19.60 0.31
N THR A 237 11.88 -18.82 0.57
CA THR A 237 12.55 -18.74 1.88
C THR A 237 12.52 -17.35 2.51
N MET A 238 11.95 -16.36 1.81
CA MET A 238 11.83 -14.98 2.26
C MET A 238 10.60 -14.32 1.65
N THR A 239 10.16 -13.20 2.22
CA THR A 239 9.07 -12.43 1.62
C THR A 239 9.54 -11.74 0.34
N PRO A 240 8.66 -11.54 -0.65
CA PRO A 240 8.97 -10.72 -1.82
C PRO A 240 9.47 -9.31 -1.47
N HIS A 241 8.92 -8.68 -0.43
CA HIS A 241 9.45 -7.42 0.12
C HIS A 241 10.94 -7.54 0.47
N ASN A 242 11.29 -8.52 1.31
CA ASN A 242 12.67 -8.77 1.74
C ASN A 242 13.59 -9.14 0.57
N ALA A 243 13.09 -9.85 -0.44
CA ALA A 243 13.86 -10.16 -1.64
C ALA A 243 14.31 -8.91 -2.39
N MET A 244 13.44 -7.89 -2.47
CA MET A 244 13.76 -6.64 -3.17
C MET A 244 14.60 -5.70 -2.30
N VAL A 245 14.21 -5.46 -1.05
CA VAL A 245 14.91 -4.47 -0.19
C VAL A 245 16.31 -4.92 0.22
N ASN A 246 16.56 -6.23 0.33
CA ASN A 246 17.87 -6.78 0.68
C ASN A 246 18.71 -7.13 -0.56
N GLY A 247 18.23 -6.86 -1.77
CA GLY A 247 18.96 -7.12 -3.01
C GLY A 247 19.15 -8.62 -3.34
N ALA A 248 18.30 -9.51 -2.83
CA ALA A 248 18.34 -10.93 -3.19
C ALA A 248 17.94 -11.17 -4.65
N GLY A 249 17.04 -10.32 -5.17
CA GLY A 249 16.69 -10.22 -6.59
C GLY A 249 15.27 -10.71 -6.92
N PHE A 250 14.80 -10.30 -8.11
CA PHE A 250 13.43 -10.54 -8.56
C PHE A 250 13.05 -12.03 -8.61
N GLY A 251 14.01 -12.91 -8.91
CA GLY A 251 13.78 -14.36 -8.94
C GLY A 251 13.30 -14.94 -7.60
N GLN A 252 13.67 -14.34 -6.47
CA GLN A 252 13.16 -14.77 -5.16
C GLN A 252 11.69 -14.36 -4.95
N THR A 253 11.23 -13.29 -5.60
CA THR A 253 9.80 -12.92 -5.59
C THR A 253 8.97 -13.96 -6.35
N ILE A 254 9.46 -14.39 -7.53
CA ILE A 254 8.84 -15.47 -8.33
C ILE A 254 8.79 -16.76 -7.50
N ARG A 255 9.92 -17.12 -6.87
CA ARG A 255 10.02 -18.31 -6.03
C ARG A 255 9.02 -18.28 -4.88
N SER A 256 8.80 -17.12 -4.28
CA SER A 256 7.91 -16.96 -3.13
C SER A 256 6.44 -16.89 -3.51
N ILE A 257 6.10 -16.65 -4.79
CA ILE A 257 4.72 -16.59 -5.27
C ILE A 257 4.28 -17.94 -5.86
N ASN A 258 5.09 -18.51 -6.76
CA ASN A 258 4.74 -19.76 -7.44
C ASN A 258 5.94 -20.66 -7.75
N GLY A 259 7.00 -20.57 -6.94
CA GLY A 259 8.26 -21.27 -7.19
C GLY A 259 8.18 -22.80 -7.17
N SER A 260 7.17 -23.38 -6.51
CA SER A 260 6.97 -24.83 -6.53
C SER A 260 6.61 -25.36 -7.93
N LEU A 261 6.01 -24.52 -8.78
CA LEU A 261 5.56 -24.87 -10.13
C LEU A 261 6.41 -24.25 -11.25
N GLU A 262 7.08 -23.12 -10.98
CA GLU A 262 7.76 -22.36 -12.03
C GLU A 262 9.29 -22.47 -12.00
N CYS A 263 9.90 -22.32 -10.81
CA CYS A 263 11.35 -22.26 -10.65
C CYS A 263 12.05 -23.61 -10.87
N ASP A 264 13.38 -23.59 -10.88
CA ASP A 264 14.27 -24.75 -11.01
C ASP A 264 14.04 -25.51 -12.32
N GLY A 265 13.72 -24.76 -13.38
CA GLY A 265 13.50 -25.28 -14.74
C GLY A 265 12.12 -25.91 -14.98
N LYS A 266 11.19 -25.84 -14.03
CA LYS A 266 9.86 -26.46 -14.15
C LYS A 266 8.96 -25.75 -15.16
N ASN A 267 8.99 -24.43 -15.19
CA ASN A 267 8.26 -23.65 -16.18
C ASN A 267 9.02 -22.39 -16.63
N PRO A 268 10.08 -22.54 -17.44
CA PRO A 268 10.90 -21.41 -17.88
C PRO A 268 10.12 -20.33 -18.63
N ALA A 269 9.03 -20.70 -19.32
CA ALA A 269 8.19 -19.76 -20.06
C ALA A 269 7.43 -18.80 -19.12
N GLN A 270 6.90 -19.30 -17.99
CA GLN A 270 6.21 -18.44 -17.02
C GLN A 270 7.20 -17.55 -16.25
N VAL A 271 8.36 -18.08 -15.87
CA VAL A 271 9.45 -17.27 -15.29
C VAL A 271 9.84 -16.14 -16.24
N GLN A 272 10.03 -16.45 -17.53
CA GLN A 272 10.36 -15.44 -18.53
C GLN A 272 9.25 -14.38 -18.66
N SER A 273 7.98 -14.78 -18.67
CA SER A 273 6.84 -13.84 -18.71
C SER A 273 6.85 -12.84 -17.54
N ARG A 274 7.16 -13.30 -16.32
CA ARG A 274 7.30 -12.41 -15.15
C ARG A 274 8.48 -11.46 -15.31
N VAL A 275 9.62 -11.97 -15.76
CA VAL A 275 10.84 -11.16 -16.00
C VAL A 275 10.61 -10.10 -17.07
N ASP A 276 9.89 -10.43 -18.15
CA ASP A 276 9.55 -9.49 -19.22
C ASP A 276 8.67 -8.34 -18.69
N ALA A 277 7.66 -8.66 -17.87
CA ALA A 277 6.84 -7.65 -17.22
C ALA A 277 7.66 -6.76 -16.27
N TYR A 278 8.56 -7.35 -15.48
CA TYR A 278 9.43 -6.61 -14.56
C TYR A 278 10.40 -5.67 -15.28
N ASN A 279 11.03 -6.14 -16.37
CA ASN A 279 11.89 -5.30 -17.22
C ASN A 279 11.10 -4.14 -17.84
N ARG A 280 9.88 -4.38 -18.33
CA ARG A 280 9.01 -3.32 -18.84
C ARG A 280 8.66 -2.30 -17.77
N PHE A 281 8.32 -2.74 -16.56
CA PHE A 281 7.88 -1.85 -15.49
C PHE A 281 9.04 -1.05 -14.88
N THR A 282 10.21 -1.65 -14.71
CA THR A 282 11.42 -0.92 -14.29
C THR A 282 11.84 0.14 -15.32
N SER A 283 11.70 -0.16 -16.61
CA SER A 283 11.89 0.83 -17.69
C SER A 283 10.91 2.01 -17.59
N ILE A 284 9.61 1.76 -17.36
CA ILE A 284 8.60 2.82 -17.14
C ILE A 284 8.94 3.71 -15.93
N LEU A 285 9.54 3.13 -14.88
CA LEU A 285 9.93 3.86 -13.67
C LEU A 285 11.32 4.52 -13.77
N GLY A 286 12.05 4.28 -14.86
CA GLY A 286 13.38 4.83 -15.12
C GLY A 286 14.46 4.26 -14.20
N VAL A 287 14.40 2.97 -13.87
CA VAL A 287 15.40 2.26 -13.06
C VAL A 287 15.87 0.98 -13.72
N THR A 288 17.05 0.48 -13.34
CA THR A 288 17.53 -0.83 -13.78
C THR A 288 16.83 -1.94 -13.00
N PRO A 289 16.69 -3.16 -13.56
CA PRO A 289 16.01 -4.27 -12.88
C PRO A 289 16.84 -4.89 -11.73
N GLY A 290 18.14 -4.61 -11.66
CA GLY A 290 19.04 -5.26 -10.69
C GLY A 290 19.52 -6.63 -11.18
N ALA A 291 19.99 -7.46 -10.26
CA ALA A 291 20.54 -8.79 -10.53
C ALA A 291 19.56 -9.91 -10.10
N ASN A 292 19.93 -11.16 -10.42
CA ASN A 292 19.20 -12.38 -10.01
C ASN A 292 17.71 -12.36 -10.37
N LEU A 293 17.41 -12.09 -11.65
CA LEU A 293 16.04 -11.95 -12.12
C LEU A 293 15.29 -13.27 -12.23
N TYR A 294 16.01 -14.38 -12.33
CA TYR A 294 15.46 -15.70 -12.60
C TYR A 294 15.51 -16.59 -11.36
N CYS A 295 14.64 -17.58 -11.38
CA CYS A 295 14.67 -18.81 -10.59
C CYS A 295 14.39 -19.97 -11.56
#